data_AF-A0A8B9JPF9-F1
#
_entry.id   AF-A0A8B9JPF9-F1
#
_cell.length_a   1.000
_cell.length_b   1.000
_cell.length_c   1.000
_cell.angle_alpha   90.00
_cell.angle_beta   90.00
_cell.angle_gamma   90.00
#
_symmetry.space_group_name_H-M   'P 1'
#
loop_
_entity.id
_entity.type
_entity.pdbx_description
1 polymer ?
#
loop_
_entity_poly.entity_id
_entity_poly.type
_entity_poly.pdbx_seq_one_letter_code
_entity_poly.pdbx_strand_id
1 'polypeptide(L)'
;LLQTAPLSQAVDQLSAKLKVPPSQILLLKQETELPTQSTVAELGLGIADIIDCVVVTEDKEEENSSRDLITVRLQGKEKGSAQEYSLHKDDPLGSILTQYTSGLSAAAKRKVKFLFDGSKVTPNQTPSQLDMENGDVIEVWN
;
A
#
# COMPACT_ATOMS: atom_id res chain seq x y z
N LEU A 1 -4.40 8.31 -42.30
CA LEU A 1 -4.96 7.03 -41.79
C LEU A 1 -5.06 6.97 -40.26
N LEU A 2 -4.56 7.96 -39.50
CA LEU A 2 -4.66 7.98 -38.02
C LEU A 2 -5.84 8.83 -37.47
N GLN A 3 -6.59 9.55 -38.32
CA GLN A 3 -7.64 10.47 -37.85
C GLN A 3 -8.86 9.79 -37.21
N THR A 4 -9.06 8.50 -37.47
CA THR A 4 -10.23 7.74 -36.99
C THR A 4 -9.90 6.79 -35.84
N ALA A 5 -8.62 6.62 -35.51
CA ALA A 5 -8.22 5.76 -34.41
C ALA A 5 -8.44 6.51 -33.08
N PRO A 6 -8.98 5.83 -32.05
CA PRO A 6 -9.06 6.42 -30.72
C PRO A 6 -7.67 6.59 -30.11
N LEU A 7 -7.54 7.57 -29.22
CA LEU A 7 -6.30 7.81 -28.47
C LEU A 7 -5.87 6.61 -27.62
N SER A 8 -6.77 5.68 -27.29
CA SER A 8 -6.45 4.43 -26.59
C SER A 8 -5.41 3.59 -27.31
N GLN A 9 -5.33 3.64 -28.65
CA GLN A 9 -4.25 2.98 -29.38
C GLN A 9 -2.88 3.60 -29.10
N ALA A 10 -2.83 4.92 -28.91
CA ALA A 10 -1.60 5.59 -28.48
C ALA A 10 -1.27 5.22 -27.03
N VAL A 11 -2.28 5.11 -26.16
CA VAL A 11 -2.12 4.62 -24.78
C VAL A 11 -1.52 3.21 -24.76
N ASP A 12 -2.01 2.28 -25.58
CA ASP A 12 -1.47 0.91 -25.67
C ASP A 12 -0.01 0.90 -26.12
N GLN A 13 0.33 1.72 -27.11
CA GLN A 13 1.72 1.86 -27.59
C GLN A 13 2.64 2.46 -26.51
N LEU A 14 2.16 3.48 -25.80
CA LEU A 14 2.88 4.11 -24.70
C LEU A 14 3.05 3.12 -23.53
N SER A 15 2.03 2.32 -23.22
CA SER A 15 2.08 1.26 -22.21
C SER A 15 3.19 0.25 -22.50
N ALA A 16 3.25 -0.26 -23.73
CA ALA A 16 4.32 -1.18 -24.13
C ALA A 16 5.71 -0.53 -24.07
N LYS A 17 5.82 0.76 -24.46
CA LYS A 17 7.09 1.50 -24.49
C LYS A 17 7.59 1.88 -23.10
N LEU A 18 6.70 2.31 -22.22
CA LEU A 18 6.99 2.76 -20.86
C LEU A 18 6.97 1.61 -19.85
N LYS A 19 6.48 0.43 -20.25
CA LYS A 19 6.33 -0.76 -19.41
C LYS A 19 5.44 -0.55 -18.18
N VAL A 20 4.38 0.24 -18.34
CA VAL A 20 3.36 0.48 -17.32
C VAL A 20 1.98 0.07 -17.85
N PRO A 21 1.03 -0.35 -17.00
CA PRO A 21 -0.33 -0.63 -17.42
C PRO A 21 -0.99 0.57 -18.15
N PRO A 22 -1.85 0.35 -19.16
CA PRO A 22 -2.58 1.44 -19.83
C PRO A 22 -3.37 2.33 -18.88
N SER A 23 -3.86 1.78 -17.77
CA SER A 23 -4.58 2.53 -16.71
C SER A 23 -3.72 3.55 -15.98
N GLN A 24 -2.38 3.45 -16.08
CA GLN A 24 -1.43 4.38 -15.47
C GLN A 24 -1.00 5.49 -16.42
N ILE A 25 -1.60 5.60 -17.60
CA ILE A 25 -1.18 6.58 -18.61
C ILE A 25 -2.28 7.62 -18.80
N LEU A 26 -1.93 8.85 -18.49
CA LEU A 26 -2.77 10.03 -18.66
C LEU A 26 -2.26 10.87 -19.83
N LEU A 27 -3.16 11.23 -20.74
CA LEU A 27 -2.86 12.10 -21.88
C LEU A 27 -3.42 13.50 -21.61
N LEU A 28 -2.57 14.52 -21.73
CA LEU A 28 -2.94 15.91 -21.46
C LEU A 28 -2.63 16.79 -22.68
N LYS A 29 -3.45 17.81 -22.91
CA LYS A 29 -3.15 18.93 -23.80
C LYS A 29 -3.37 20.23 -23.05
N GLN A 30 -2.30 21.02 -22.89
CA GLN A 30 -2.38 22.29 -22.13
C GLN A 30 -3.04 22.07 -20.76
N GLU A 31 -2.56 21.06 -20.02
CA GLU A 31 -3.06 20.68 -18.69
C GLU A 31 -4.49 20.10 -18.66
N THR A 32 -5.15 19.93 -19.81
CA THR A 32 -6.49 19.33 -19.90
C THR A 32 -6.42 17.86 -20.27
N GLU A 33 -7.09 17.00 -19.50
CA GLU A 33 -7.20 15.56 -19.78
C GLU A 33 -7.95 15.29 -21.08
N LEU A 34 -7.35 14.42 -21.89
CA LEU A 34 -7.91 13.96 -23.15
C LEU A 34 -8.63 12.62 -22.95
N PRO A 35 -9.90 12.49 -23.37
CA PRO A 35 -10.61 11.23 -23.30
C PRO A 35 -9.99 10.23 -24.28
N THR A 36 -9.55 9.08 -23.76
CA THR A 36 -8.80 8.07 -24.53
C THR A 36 -9.67 7.33 -25.54
N GLN A 37 -10.99 7.29 -25.33
CA GLN A 37 -11.96 6.74 -26.28
C GLN A 37 -12.23 7.65 -27.50
N SER A 38 -11.81 8.91 -27.45
CA SER A 38 -12.03 9.86 -28.55
C SER A 38 -10.92 9.81 -29.59
N THR A 39 -11.26 10.19 -30.81
CA THR A 39 -10.29 10.32 -31.91
C THR A 39 -9.64 11.69 -31.92
N VAL A 40 -8.49 11.81 -32.59
CA VAL A 40 -7.83 13.11 -32.79
C VAL A 40 -8.72 14.11 -33.54
N ALA A 41 -9.61 13.63 -34.44
CA ALA A 41 -10.53 14.49 -35.18
C ALA A 41 -11.65 15.07 -34.29
N GLU A 42 -12.23 14.26 -33.41
CA GLU A 42 -13.23 14.70 -32.43
C GLU A 42 -12.67 15.71 -31.43
N LEU A 43 -11.38 15.56 -31.10
CA LEU A 43 -10.66 16.46 -30.19
C LEU A 43 -10.05 17.67 -30.89
N GLY A 44 -10.20 17.80 -32.22
CA GLY A 44 -9.65 18.89 -33.01
C GLY A 44 -8.12 18.97 -32.99
N LEU A 45 -7.44 17.85 -32.79
CA LEU A 45 -5.98 17.77 -32.68
C LEU A 45 -5.31 17.71 -34.05
N GLY A 46 -4.39 18.63 -34.28
CA GLY A 46 -3.53 18.71 -35.46
C GLY A 46 -2.14 18.13 -35.21
N ILE A 47 -1.36 17.99 -36.29
CA ILE A 47 0.01 17.45 -36.24
C ILE A 47 1.00 18.28 -35.42
N ALA A 48 0.67 19.54 -35.15
CA ALA A 48 1.48 20.47 -34.37
C ALA A 48 1.11 20.48 -32.88
N ASP A 49 0.02 19.82 -32.50
CA ASP A 49 -0.37 19.73 -31.10
C ASP A 49 0.56 18.76 -30.36
N ILE A 50 1.02 19.21 -29.20
CA ILE A 50 1.80 18.40 -28.27
C ILE A 50 0.83 17.84 -27.23
N ILE A 51 0.91 16.52 -27.04
CA ILE A 51 0.17 15.80 -26.00
C ILE A 51 1.20 15.36 -24.97
N ASP A 52 1.04 15.81 -23.74
CA ASP A 52 1.84 15.35 -22.61
C ASP A 52 1.34 13.97 -22.19
N CYS A 53 2.27 13.05 -22.01
CA CYS A 53 2.01 11.72 -21.46
C CYS A 53 2.54 11.70 -20.04
N VAL A 54 1.63 11.63 -19.07
CA VAL A 54 1.96 11.50 -17.65
C VAL A 54 1.74 10.05 -17.25
N VAL A 55 2.77 9.42 -16.68
CA VAL A 55 2.61 8.14 -16.01
C VAL A 55 2.10 8.45 -14.61
N VAL A 56 0.82 8.15 -14.39
CA VAL A 56 0.22 8.14 -13.06
C VAL A 56 0.68 6.84 -12.41
N THR A 57 1.73 6.91 -11.62
CA THR A 57 1.89 5.93 -10.57
C THR A 57 0.69 6.14 -9.67
N GLU A 58 -0.21 5.17 -9.61
CA GLU A 58 -0.95 4.98 -8.37
C GLU A 58 0.17 4.78 -7.35
N ASP A 59 0.48 5.83 -6.60
CA ASP A 59 1.29 5.72 -5.40
C ASP A 59 0.47 4.84 -4.44
N LYS A 60 0.48 3.52 -4.67
CA LYS A 60 0.65 2.62 -3.54
C LYS A 60 2.00 3.04 -3.00
N GLU A 61 1.96 3.73 -1.88
CA GLU A 61 3.05 4.40 -1.18
C GLU A 61 4.27 3.49 -0.99
N GLU A 62 5.05 3.25 -2.04
CA GLU A 62 6.24 2.37 -1.97
C GLU A 62 7.55 3.16 -1.87
N GLU A 63 7.52 4.50 -1.96
CA GLU A 63 8.69 5.36 -1.69
C GLU A 63 8.76 5.90 -0.24
N ASN A 64 7.72 5.69 0.58
CA ASN A 64 7.74 5.99 2.03
C ASN A 64 7.92 4.73 2.91
N SER A 65 7.94 3.55 2.29
CA SER A 65 7.81 2.25 2.97
C SER A 65 8.85 2.02 4.07
N SER A 66 10.07 2.55 3.94
CA SER A 66 11.09 2.42 4.98
C SER A 66 10.94 3.39 6.16
N ARG A 67 10.30 4.55 5.99
CA ARG A 67 10.03 5.49 7.11
C ARG A 67 8.83 5.08 7.94
N ASP A 68 7.91 4.32 7.34
CA ASP A 68 6.68 3.90 7.98
C ASP A 68 6.76 2.47 8.53
N LEU A 69 7.87 1.76 8.29
CA LEU A 69 8.20 0.48 8.91
C LEU A 69 8.68 0.69 10.34
N ILE A 70 8.01 0.05 11.30
CA ILE A 70 8.47 -0.01 12.69
C ILE A 70 8.68 -1.46 13.10
N THR A 71 9.58 -1.67 14.06
CA THR A 71 9.74 -2.95 14.74
C THR A 71 8.97 -2.95 16.04
N VAL A 72 8.09 -3.92 16.23
CA VAL A 72 7.34 -4.14 17.47
C VAL A 72 7.76 -5.46 18.08
N ARG A 73 7.97 -5.46 19.39
CA ARG A 73 8.43 -6.62 20.16
C ARG A 73 7.28 -7.20 20.98
N LEU A 74 6.86 -8.43 20.68
CA LEU A 74 5.91 -9.15 21.52
C LEU A 74 6.69 -9.90 22.60
N GLN A 75 6.38 -9.65 23.86
CA GLN A 75 7.08 -10.25 25.00
C GLN A 75 6.11 -10.93 25.98
N GLY A 76 6.25 -12.24 26.13
CA GLY A 76 5.62 -12.99 27.21
C GLY A 76 6.34 -12.87 28.57
N LYS A 77 5.76 -13.48 29.61
CA LYS A 77 6.32 -13.47 30.98
C LYS A 77 7.58 -14.34 31.15
N GLU A 78 7.77 -15.33 30.30
CA GLU A 78 8.88 -16.27 30.43
C GLU A 78 10.16 -15.70 29.82
N LYS A 79 11.30 -16.01 30.45
CA LYS A 79 12.61 -15.60 29.93
C LYS A 79 12.83 -16.22 28.55
N GLY A 80 13.06 -15.38 27.54
CA GLY A 80 13.25 -15.81 26.14
C GLY A 80 11.96 -15.86 25.30
N SER A 81 10.80 -15.48 25.84
CA SER A 81 9.53 -15.40 25.10
C SER A 81 9.33 -14.07 24.37
N ALA A 82 10.40 -13.45 23.88
CA ALA A 82 10.35 -12.23 23.08
C ALA A 82 10.51 -12.56 21.60
N GLN A 83 9.65 -11.99 20.75
CA GLN A 83 9.77 -12.05 19.30
C GLN A 83 9.56 -10.65 18.72
N GLU A 84 10.41 -10.27 17.76
CA GLU A 84 10.34 -8.98 17.07
C GLU A 84 9.72 -9.17 15.69
N TYR A 85 8.87 -8.23 15.31
CA TYR A 85 8.20 -8.20 14.01
C TYR A 85 8.31 -6.80 13.42
N SER A 86 8.56 -6.72 12.13
CA SER A 86 8.53 -5.45 11.39
C SER A 86 7.27 -5.38 10.55
N LEU A 87 6.56 -4.27 10.64
CA LEU A 87 5.34 -3.98 9.88
C LEU A 87 5.17 -2.47 9.65
N HIS A 88 4.33 -2.09 8.70
CA HIS A 88 4.00 -0.67 8.53
C HIS A 88 3.16 -0.17 9.70
N LYS A 89 3.36 1.10 10.09
CA LYS A 89 2.63 1.75 11.17
C LYS A 89 1.10 1.79 10.96
N ASP A 90 0.66 1.70 9.71
CA ASP A 90 -0.76 1.73 9.33
C ASP A 90 -1.33 0.35 8.97
N ASP A 91 -0.52 -0.72 9.11
CA ASP A 91 -0.99 -2.10 8.93
C ASP A 91 -1.62 -2.64 10.23
N PRO A 92 -2.68 -3.47 10.14
CA PRO A 92 -3.24 -4.12 11.31
C PRO A 92 -2.27 -5.09 12.00
N LEU A 93 -2.24 -5.04 13.34
CA LEU A 93 -1.38 -5.91 14.16
C LEU A 93 -1.75 -7.41 14.08
N GLY A 94 -2.91 -7.75 13.53
CA GLY A 94 -3.44 -9.12 13.54
C GLY A 94 -2.51 -10.18 12.95
N SER A 95 -1.69 -9.84 11.95
CA SER A 95 -0.71 -10.75 11.35
C SER A 95 0.35 -11.18 12.39
N ILE A 96 0.97 -10.22 13.07
CA ILE A 96 2.03 -10.47 14.06
C ILE A 96 1.48 -11.16 15.33
N LEU A 97 0.26 -10.80 15.76
CA LEU A 97 -0.40 -11.45 16.92
C LEU A 97 -0.72 -12.92 16.62
N THR A 98 -1.17 -13.21 15.40
CA THR A 98 -1.46 -14.58 14.95
C THR A 98 -0.19 -15.40 14.83
N GLN A 99 0.88 -14.80 14.28
CA GLN A 99 2.17 -15.45 14.14
C GLN A 99 2.77 -15.82 15.49
N TYR A 100 2.76 -14.91 16.47
CA TYR A 100 3.26 -15.15 17.83
C TYR A 100 2.56 -16.34 18.50
N THR A 101 1.24 -16.43 18.31
CA THR A 101 0.45 -17.49 18.95
C THR A 101 0.36 -18.77 18.11
N SER A 102 0.94 -18.81 16.91
CA SER A 102 0.75 -19.90 15.93
C SER A 102 1.03 -21.30 16.52
N GLY A 103 2.10 -21.43 17.31
CA GLY A 103 2.51 -22.68 17.99
C GLY A 103 1.72 -23.04 19.25
N LEU A 104 0.81 -22.19 19.72
CA LEU A 104 -0.02 -22.46 20.91
C LEU A 104 -1.22 -23.34 20.56
N SER A 105 -1.67 -24.13 21.54
CA SER A 105 -2.93 -24.88 21.43
C SER A 105 -4.13 -23.93 21.32
N ALA A 106 -5.23 -24.39 20.72
CA ALA A 106 -6.44 -23.57 20.57
C ALA A 106 -7.01 -23.07 21.91
N ALA A 107 -6.86 -23.86 22.99
CA ALA A 107 -7.25 -23.46 24.33
C ALA A 107 -6.36 -22.35 24.91
N ALA A 108 -5.04 -22.43 24.65
CA ALA A 108 -4.09 -21.40 25.06
C ALA A 108 -4.32 -20.09 24.29
N LYS A 109 -4.52 -20.16 22.96
CA LYS A 109 -4.82 -18.99 22.10
C LYS A 109 -5.98 -18.14 22.63
N ARG A 110 -7.03 -18.79 23.15
CA ARG A 110 -8.22 -18.09 23.71
C ARG A 110 -7.97 -17.36 25.03
N LYS A 111 -6.92 -17.73 25.77
CA LYS A 111 -6.56 -17.10 27.06
C LYS A 111 -5.58 -15.93 26.89
N VAL A 112 -4.86 -15.91 25.77
CA VAL A 112 -3.88 -14.88 25.49
C VAL A 112 -4.53 -13.51 25.38
N LYS A 113 -3.91 -12.52 26.02
CA LYS A 113 -4.21 -11.10 25.94
C LYS A 113 -2.95 -10.35 25.56
N PHE A 114 -3.10 -9.43 24.62
CA PHE A 114 -2.05 -8.52 24.19
C PHE A 114 -2.29 -7.17 24.83
N LEU A 115 -1.27 -6.59 25.45
CA LEU A 115 -1.36 -5.28 26.10
C LEU A 115 -0.25 -4.36 25.60
N PHE A 116 -0.63 -3.12 25.34
CA PHE A 116 0.29 -2.00 25.06
C PHE A 116 -0.13 -0.85 25.98
N ASP A 117 0.82 -0.29 26.74
CA ASP A 117 0.56 0.73 27.77
C ASP A 117 -0.62 0.38 28.71
N GLY A 118 -0.69 -0.90 29.09
CA GLY A 118 -1.75 -1.43 29.96
C GLY A 118 -3.13 -1.55 29.30
N SER A 119 -3.28 -1.13 28.04
CA SER A 119 -4.52 -1.23 27.27
C SER A 119 -4.52 -2.47 26.37
N LYS A 120 -5.69 -3.08 26.19
CA LYS A 120 -5.83 -4.28 25.36
C LYS A 120 -5.66 -3.94 23.89
N VAL A 121 -4.76 -4.64 23.22
CA VAL A 121 -4.55 -4.60 21.78
C VAL A 121 -5.49 -5.58 21.07
N THR A 122 -6.08 -5.14 19.96
CA THR A 122 -6.95 -5.96 19.11
C THR A 122 -6.34 -6.16 17.71
N PRO A 123 -6.69 -7.23 16.98
CA PRO A 123 -6.07 -7.54 15.68
C PRO A 123 -6.27 -6.49 14.58
N ASN A 124 -7.31 -5.67 14.67
CA ASN A 124 -7.65 -4.67 13.66
C ASN A 124 -7.01 -3.31 13.92
N GLN A 125 -6.39 -3.12 15.10
CA GLN A 125 -5.69 -1.89 15.42
C GLN A 125 -4.33 -1.84 14.72
N THR A 126 -3.92 -0.65 14.34
CA THR A 126 -2.62 -0.36 13.74
C THR A 126 -1.66 0.22 14.79
N PRO A 127 -0.34 0.13 14.59
CA PRO A 127 0.61 0.84 15.44
C PRO A 127 0.34 2.35 15.56
N SER A 128 -0.01 3.01 14.46
CA SER A 128 -0.32 4.45 14.43
C SER A 128 -1.54 4.82 15.27
N GLN A 129 -2.58 3.98 15.29
CA GLN A 129 -3.76 4.18 16.15
C GLN A 129 -3.46 4.00 17.64
N LEU A 130 -2.37 3.31 17.95
CA LEU A 130 -1.91 3.05 19.31
C LEU A 130 -0.74 3.96 19.70
N ASP A 131 -0.34 4.91 18.85
CA ASP A 131 0.82 5.77 19.04
C ASP A 131 2.13 4.99 19.31
N MET A 132 2.30 3.82 18.68
CA MET A 132 3.49 2.99 18.82
C MET A 132 4.69 3.54 18.03
N GLU A 133 5.87 3.48 18.64
CA GLU A 133 7.16 3.81 18.06
C GLU A 133 8.01 2.57 17.73
N ASN A 134 9.10 2.77 16.98
CA ASN A 134 10.01 1.68 16.65
C ASN A 134 10.76 1.17 17.90
N GLY A 135 10.57 -0.11 18.21
CA GLY A 135 11.13 -0.80 19.36
C GLY A 135 10.12 -1.04 20.48
N ASP A 136 8.89 -0.56 20.33
CA ASP A 136 7.85 -0.70 21.35
C ASP A 136 7.44 -2.14 21.63
N VAL A 137 6.90 -2.34 22.82
CA VAL A 137 6.66 -3.68 23.39
C VAL A 137 5.19 -3.92 23.58
N ILE A 138 4.69 -4.99 22.96
CA ILE A 138 3.38 -5.56 23.28
C ILE A 138 3.59 -6.69 24.29
N GLU A 139 3.04 -6.55 25.49
CA GLU A 139 3.07 -7.58 26.51
C GLU A 139 2.06 -8.69 26.19
N VAL A 140 2.49 -9.94 26.33
CA VAL A 140 1.67 -11.12 26.10
C VAL A 140 1.36 -11.82 27.42
N TRP A 141 0.09 -11.81 27.79
CA TRP A 141 -0.43 -12.37 29.04
C TRP A 141 -1.30 -13.59 28.74
N ASN A 142 -1.21 -14.63 29.55
CA ASN A 142 -1.90 -15.91 29.38
C ASN A 142 -2.58 -16.38 30.68
#